data_AF-A0A3A5WWR6-F1
#
_entry.id   AF-A0A3A5WWR6-F1
#
_cell.length_a   1.000
_cell.length_b   1.000
_cell.length_c   1.000
_cell.angle_alpha   90.00
_cell.angle_beta   90.00
_cell.angle_gamma   90.00
#
_symmetry.space_group_name_H-M   'P 1'
#
loop_
_entity.id
_entity.type
_entity.pdbx_description
1 polymer ?
#
loop_
_entity_poly.entity_id
_entity_poly.type
_entity_poly.pdbx_seq_one_letter_code
_entity_poly.pdbx_strand_id
1 'polypeptide(L)'
;MSHQIITRMAYNAKTKQIETWQHSNNVWPRTDYYYALDVRTDEQMFGFITLVAEGAWQGRKWEKAFKTLFCEYPELVMDSYKHELNKSYEENCAIRRKYKELARSKRDEIVARFKQLAGIV
;
A
#
# COMPACT_ATOMS: atom_id res chain seq x y z
N MET A 1 4.42 29.15 -10.05
CA MET A 1 4.91 28.46 -8.83
C MET A 1 4.49 27.01 -8.93
N SER A 2 5.42 26.05 -8.88
CA SER A 2 5.06 24.63 -8.92
C SER A 2 4.44 24.22 -7.58
N HIS A 3 3.33 23.48 -7.64
CA HIS A 3 2.71 22.89 -6.47
C HIS A 3 3.60 21.74 -5.98
N GLN A 4 4.16 21.84 -4.78
CA GLN A 4 5.01 20.80 -4.21
C GLN A 4 4.40 20.28 -2.91
N ILE A 5 3.98 19.01 -2.90
CA ILE A 5 3.56 18.31 -1.69
C ILE A 5 4.77 17.54 -1.15
N ILE A 6 5.22 17.89 0.05
CA ILE A 6 6.24 17.17 0.80
C ILE A 6 5.52 16.11 1.64
N THR A 7 5.74 14.84 1.32
CA THR A 7 5.22 13.71 2.10
C THR A 7 6.35 13.10 2.92
N ARG A 8 6.18 13.03 4.25
CA ARG A 8 7.06 12.27 5.15
C ARG A 8 6.26 11.10 5.72
N MET A 9 6.84 9.92 5.68
CA MET A 9 6.24 8.72 6.28
C MET A 9 7.16 8.14 7.34
N ALA A 10 6.59 7.57 8.40
CA ALA A 10 7.32 6.87 9.44
C ALA A 10 6.55 5.62 9.90
N TYR A 11 7.29 4.64 10.42
CA TYR A 11 6.69 3.57 11.21
C TYR A 11 7.05 3.86 12.65
N ASN A 12 6.04 4.03 13.49
CA ASN A 12 6.20 4.26 14.90
C ASN A 12 6.16 2.91 15.63
N ALA A 13 7.30 2.44 16.09
CA ALA A 13 7.41 1.14 16.76
C ALA A 13 6.66 1.09 18.11
N LYS A 14 6.45 2.24 18.77
CA LYS A 14 5.75 2.32 20.06
C LYS A 14 4.24 2.20 19.88
N THR A 15 3.66 2.93 18.92
CA THR A 15 2.21 2.89 18.66
C THR A 15 1.82 1.82 17.64
N LYS A 16 2.81 1.24 16.95
CA LYS A 16 2.66 0.31 15.81
C LYS A 16 1.78 0.92 14.72
N GLN A 17 2.09 2.17 14.36
CA GLN A 17 1.37 2.95 13.36
C GLN A 17 2.28 3.34 12.20
N ILE A 18 1.68 3.49 11.02
CA ILE A 18 2.27 4.18 9.88
C ILE A 18 1.77 5.61 9.88
N GLU A 19 2.68 6.52 10.18
CA GLU A 19 2.41 7.95 10.24
C GLU A 19 2.77 8.58 8.91
N THR A 20 1.87 9.38 8.35
CA THR A 20 2.06 10.09 7.09
C THR A 20 1.74 11.57 7.29
N TRP A 21 2.75 12.40 7.10
CA TRP A 21 2.68 13.85 7.13
C TRP A 21 2.73 14.37 5.70
N GLN A 22 1.74 15.17 5.30
CA GLN A 22 1.73 15.84 4.00
C GLN A 22 1.71 17.35 4.24
N HIS A 23 2.71 18.03 3.68
CA HIS A 23 2.85 19.48 3.74
C HIS A 23 2.79 20.06 2.33
N SER A 24 1.87 20.98 2.06
CA SER A 24 1.81 21.70 0.80
C SER A 24 2.69 22.96 0.86
N ASN A 25 3.79 22.98 0.11
CA ASN A 25 4.55 24.20 -0.11
C ASN A 25 3.80 25.11 -1.12
N ASN A 26 3.70 26.40 -0.82
CA ASN A 26 3.20 27.47 -1.70
C ASN A 26 1.70 27.48 -2.02
N VAL A 27 0.84 26.90 -1.19
CA VAL A 27 -0.62 27.06 -1.28
C VAL A 27 -1.15 27.68 0.01
N TRP A 28 -2.02 28.68 -0.14
CA TRP A 28 -2.85 29.24 0.92
C TRP A 28 -4.29 28.76 0.68
N PRO A 29 -4.96 28.13 1.67
CA PRO A 29 -4.44 27.83 3.01
C PRO A 29 -3.37 26.73 2.98
N ARG A 30 -2.35 26.86 3.84
CA ARG A 30 -1.41 25.77 4.12
C ARG A 30 -2.23 24.61 4.65
N THR A 31 -2.26 23.51 3.91
CA THR A 31 -3.01 22.33 4.35
C THR A 31 -2.01 21.27 4.74
N ASP A 32 -1.79 21.19 6.05
CA ASP A 32 -0.98 20.15 6.67
C ASP A 32 -1.90 19.01 7.08
N TYR A 33 -1.70 17.85 6.47
CA TYR A 33 -2.47 16.66 6.78
C TYR A 33 -1.60 15.65 7.52
N TYR A 34 -2.16 15.10 8.60
CA TYR A 34 -1.60 13.99 9.33
C TYR A 34 -2.54 12.80 9.25
N TYR A 35 -1.99 11.66 8.84
CA TYR A 35 -2.69 10.38 8.83
C TYR A 35 -1.90 9.37 9.63
N ALA A 36 -2.57 8.61 10.49
CA ALA A 36 -1.98 7.47 11.18
C ALA A 36 -2.80 6.22 10.86
N LEU A 37 -2.14 5.19 10.36
CA LEU A 37 -2.74 3.89 10.10
C LEU A 37 -2.22 2.88 11.12
N ASP A 38 -3.10 2.33 11.94
CA ASP A 38 -2.74 1.24 12.86
C ASP A 38 -2.35 -0.01 12.08
N VAL A 39 -1.16 -0.55 12.37
CA VAL A 39 -0.60 -1.78 11.78
C VAL A 39 -0.11 -2.74 12.87
N ARG A 40 -0.89 -2.84 13.96
CA ARG A 40 -0.57 -3.68 15.14
C ARG A 40 -0.61 -5.17 14.83
N THR A 41 -1.47 -5.55 13.90
CA THR A 41 -1.67 -6.94 13.49
C THR A 41 -1.20 -7.15 12.06
N ASP A 42 -0.91 -8.41 11.71
CA ASP A 42 -0.55 -8.76 10.34
C ASP A 42 -1.70 -8.53 9.36
N GLU A 43 -2.95 -8.65 9.80
CA GLU A 43 -4.12 -8.27 8.99
C GLU A 43 -4.12 -6.78 8.64
N GLN A 44 -3.80 -5.92 9.62
CA GLN A 44 -3.72 -4.48 9.38
C GLN A 44 -2.51 -4.10 8.52
N MET A 45 -1.36 -4.74 8.74
CA MET A 45 -0.17 -4.56 7.90
C MET A 45 -0.45 -5.00 6.46
N PHE A 46 -1.15 -6.13 6.27
CA PHE A 46 -1.58 -6.57 4.96
C PHE A 46 -2.53 -5.56 4.31
N GLY A 47 -3.51 -5.04 5.07
CA GLY A 47 -4.39 -3.96 4.61
C GLY A 47 -3.62 -2.73 4.13
N PHE A 48 -2.58 -2.32 4.85
CA PHE A 48 -1.68 -1.25 4.40
C PHE A 48 -1.00 -1.57 3.06
N ILE A 49 -0.44 -2.79 2.93
CA ILE A 49 0.21 -3.24 1.68
C ILE A 49 -0.79 -3.21 0.51
N THR A 50 -2.02 -3.69 0.73
CA THR A 50 -3.09 -3.66 -0.28
C THR A 50 -3.48 -2.23 -0.67
N LEU A 51 -3.61 -1.31 0.30
CA LEU A 51 -3.91 0.10 0.00
C LEU A 51 -2.83 0.75 -0.86
N VAL A 52 -1.55 0.42 -0.64
CA VAL A 52 -0.45 0.90 -1.49
C VAL A 52 -0.52 0.27 -2.88
N ALA A 53 -0.83 -1.03 -2.98
CA ALA A 53 -0.95 -1.73 -4.25
C ALA A 53 -2.11 -1.20 -5.12
N GLU A 54 -3.22 -0.81 -4.48
CA GLU A 54 -4.38 -0.18 -5.13
C GLU A 54 -4.16 1.31 -5.45
N GLY A 55 -3.03 1.90 -5.03
CA GLY A 55 -2.75 3.33 -5.20
C GLY A 55 -3.55 4.24 -4.27
N ALA A 56 -4.30 3.67 -3.32
CA ALA A 56 -5.11 4.38 -2.33
C ALA A 56 -4.28 4.96 -1.16
N TRP A 57 -3.03 4.51 -0.99
CA TRP A 57 -2.12 5.03 0.02
C TRP A 57 -0.70 5.25 -0.51
N GLN A 58 0.05 6.16 0.11
CA GLN A 58 1.42 6.48 -0.29
C GLN A 58 2.40 5.38 0.15
N GLY A 59 3.30 4.95 -0.74
CA GLY A 59 4.35 3.98 -0.43
C GLY A 59 5.76 4.54 -0.35
N ARG A 60 5.94 5.88 -0.46
CA ARG A 60 7.25 6.51 -0.78
C ARG A 60 8.41 6.08 0.12
N LYS A 61 8.22 6.00 1.44
CA LYS A 61 9.30 5.60 2.37
C LYS A 61 9.85 4.21 2.05
N TRP A 62 8.99 3.30 1.63
CA TRP A 62 9.32 1.90 1.37
C TRP A 62 9.20 1.56 -0.12
N GLU A 63 9.38 2.54 -1.02
CA GLU A 63 9.16 2.37 -2.46
C GLU A 63 9.95 1.18 -3.03
N LYS A 64 11.22 1.02 -2.63
CA LYS A 64 12.05 -0.13 -3.05
C LYS A 64 11.49 -1.46 -2.53
N ALA A 65 11.07 -1.51 -1.26
CA ALA A 65 10.47 -2.70 -0.68
C ALA A 65 9.16 -3.07 -1.40
N PHE A 66 8.30 -2.09 -1.69
CA PHE A 66 7.08 -2.32 -2.45
C PHE A 66 7.34 -2.79 -3.88
N LYS A 67 8.30 -2.18 -4.59
CA LYS A 67 8.68 -2.65 -5.94
C LYS A 67 9.10 -4.11 -5.92
N THR A 68 9.96 -4.50 -4.98
CA THR A 68 10.37 -5.90 -4.83
C THR A 68 9.18 -6.80 -4.48
N LEU A 69 8.39 -6.42 -3.47
CA LEU A 69 7.24 -7.19 -3.00
C LEU A 69 6.21 -7.41 -4.12
N PHE A 70 5.91 -6.39 -4.91
CA PHE A 70 4.93 -6.47 -6.00
C PHE A 70 5.43 -7.25 -7.22
N CYS A 71 6.75 -7.36 -7.41
CA CYS A 71 7.33 -8.30 -8.36
C CYS A 71 7.23 -9.75 -7.86
N GLU A 72 7.41 -9.98 -6.57
CA GLU A 72 7.34 -11.32 -5.94
C GLU A 72 5.89 -11.83 -5.82
N TYR A 73 4.95 -10.92 -5.57
CA TYR A 73 3.52 -11.21 -5.36
C TYR A 73 2.64 -10.42 -6.35
N PRO A 74 2.64 -10.79 -7.64
CA PRO A 74 1.91 -10.06 -8.68
C PRO A 74 0.40 -10.01 -8.44
N GLU A 75 -0.17 -10.95 -7.69
CA GLU A 75 -1.59 -10.99 -7.31
C GLU A 75 -2.08 -9.76 -6.54
N LEU A 76 -1.17 -9.02 -5.89
CA LEU A 76 -1.49 -7.75 -5.22
C LEU A 76 -1.74 -6.61 -6.22
N VAL A 77 -1.17 -6.68 -7.41
CA VAL A 77 -1.16 -5.57 -8.36
C VAL A 77 -2.11 -5.85 -9.52
N MET A 78 -3.11 -4.98 -9.69
CA MET A 78 -4.12 -5.13 -10.74
C MET A 78 -3.53 -5.23 -12.15
N ASP A 79 -2.44 -4.49 -12.42
CA ASP A 79 -1.80 -4.50 -13.73
C ASP A 79 -1.28 -5.89 -14.15
N SER A 80 -0.96 -6.77 -13.19
CA SER A 80 -0.47 -8.12 -13.51
C SER A 80 -1.53 -9.01 -14.17
N TYR A 81 -2.79 -8.83 -13.81
CA TYR A 81 -3.92 -9.60 -14.33
C TYR A 81 -4.90 -8.76 -15.16
N LYS A 82 -4.55 -7.52 -15.46
CA LYS A 82 -5.38 -6.61 -16.25
C LYS A 82 -5.72 -7.14 -17.64
N HIS A 83 -4.85 -7.97 -18.22
CA HIS A 83 -5.09 -8.64 -19.49
C HIS A 83 -6.30 -9.61 -19.44
N GLU A 84 -6.67 -10.09 -18.26
CA GLU A 84 -7.89 -10.90 -18.07
C GLU A 84 -9.17 -10.05 -17.95
N LEU A 85 -9.06 -8.74 -17.70
CA LEU A 85 -10.16 -7.85 -17.31
C LEU A 85 -10.97 -7.23 -18.47
N ASN A 86 -11.03 -7.89 -19.62
CA ASN A 86 -11.80 -7.41 -20.79
C ASN A 86 -13.08 -8.21 -21.03
N LYS A 87 -13.74 -8.61 -19.94
CA LYS A 87 -14.92 -9.47 -19.96
C LYS A 87 -16.15 -8.72 -19.45
N SER A 88 -17.27 -9.43 -19.26
CA SER A 88 -18.45 -8.86 -18.62
C SER A 88 -18.13 -8.32 -17.21
N TYR A 89 -18.98 -7.43 -16.70
CA TYR A 89 -18.81 -6.88 -15.35
C TYR A 89 -18.71 -7.99 -14.29
N GLU A 90 -19.57 -9.01 -14.38
CA GLU A 90 -19.61 -10.14 -13.45
C GLU A 90 -18.33 -10.96 -13.49
N GLU A 91 -17.82 -11.26 -14.70
CA GLU A 91 -16.56 -11.98 -14.87
C GLU A 91 -15.36 -11.18 -14.35
N ASN A 92 -15.32 -9.87 -14.62
CA ASN A 92 -14.28 -8.99 -14.10
C ASN A 92 -14.30 -8.93 -12.56
N CYS A 93 -15.50 -8.90 -11.96
CA CYS A 93 -15.66 -8.97 -10.51
C CYS A 93 -15.17 -10.32 -9.96
N ALA A 94 -15.46 -11.43 -10.64
CA ALA A 94 -14.98 -12.76 -10.25
C ALA A 94 -13.45 -12.86 -10.34
N ILE A 95 -12.84 -12.34 -11.40
CA ILE A 95 -11.37 -12.29 -11.57
C ILE A 95 -10.74 -11.49 -10.43
N ARG A 96 -11.23 -10.27 -10.17
CA ARG A 96 -10.71 -9.44 -9.06
C ARG A 96 -10.85 -10.16 -7.72
N ARG A 97 -11.96 -10.86 -7.48
CA ARG A 97 -12.17 -11.64 -6.25
C ARG A 97 -11.15 -12.77 -6.14
N LYS A 98 -10.94 -13.54 -7.21
CA LYS A 98 -9.93 -14.62 -7.27
C LYS A 98 -8.54 -14.12 -6.88
N TYR A 99 -8.08 -13.00 -7.42
CA TYR A 99 -6.77 -12.44 -7.08
C TYR A 99 -6.70 -11.88 -5.66
N LYS A 100 -7.78 -11.24 -5.17
CA LYS A 100 -7.86 -10.81 -3.77
C LYS A 100 -7.82 -11.98 -2.79
N GLU A 101 -8.50 -13.08 -3.10
CA GLU A 101 -8.47 -14.31 -2.30
C GLU A 101 -7.09 -14.97 -2.34
N LEU A 102 -6.43 -15.02 -3.49
CA LEU A 102 -5.07 -15.54 -3.64
C LEU A 102 -4.04 -14.72 -2.85
N ALA A 103 -4.12 -13.39 -2.91
CA ALA A 103 -3.26 -12.52 -2.10
C ALA A 103 -3.52 -12.75 -0.60
N ARG A 104 -4.80 -12.90 -0.22
CA ARG A 104 -5.18 -13.15 1.18
C ARG A 104 -4.72 -14.52 1.68
N SER A 105 -4.72 -15.56 0.83
CA SER A 105 -4.22 -16.88 1.24
C SER A 105 -2.72 -16.88 1.55
N LYS A 106 -1.97 -15.91 1.01
CA LYS A 106 -0.53 -15.73 1.25
C LYS A 106 -0.22 -14.56 2.20
N ARG A 107 -1.22 -14.08 2.96
CA ARG A 107 -1.10 -12.90 3.83
C ARG A 107 0.15 -12.93 4.70
N ASP A 108 0.37 -14.02 5.42
CA ASP A 108 1.45 -14.10 6.41
C ASP A 108 2.83 -14.04 5.76
N GLU A 109 2.98 -14.69 4.59
CA GLU A 109 4.21 -14.63 3.79
C GLU A 109 4.48 -13.21 3.27
N ILE A 110 3.46 -12.56 2.71
CA ILE A 110 3.54 -11.20 2.16
C ILE A 110 3.92 -10.21 3.27
N VAL A 111 3.28 -10.31 4.43
CA VAL A 111 3.53 -9.42 5.57
C VAL A 111 4.93 -9.63 6.13
N ALA A 112 5.34 -10.89 6.33
CA ALA A 112 6.68 -11.21 6.80
C ALA A 112 7.75 -10.70 5.83
N ARG A 113 7.54 -10.90 4.53
CA ARG A 113 8.45 -10.44 3.47
C ARG A 113 8.53 -8.92 3.42
N PHE A 114 7.40 -8.23 3.51
CA PHE A 114 7.39 -6.77 3.57
C PHE A 114 8.14 -6.25 4.79
N LYS A 115 7.88 -6.79 6.00
CA LYS A 115 8.59 -6.40 7.22
C LYS A 115 10.12 -6.58 7.08
N GLN A 116 10.55 -7.69 6.49
CA GLN A 116 11.96 -7.95 6.18
C GLN A 116 12.56 -6.88 5.26
N LEU A 117 11.89 -6.58 4.14
CA LEU A 117 12.35 -5.59 3.16
C LEU A 117 12.31 -4.15 3.71
N ALA A 118 11.34 -3.84 4.57
CA ALA A 118 11.10 -2.52 5.14
C ALA A 118 11.92 -2.24 6.40
N GLY A 119 12.58 -3.25 6.96
CA GLY A 119 13.31 -3.15 8.23
C GLY A 119 12.38 -2.89 9.43
N ILE A 120 11.17 -3.44 9.41
CA ILE A 120 10.15 -3.27 10.45
C ILE A 120 10.15 -4.49 11.37
N VAL A 121 10.39 -4.26 12.67
CA VAL A 121 10.36 -5.26 13.75
C VAL A 121 9.16 -5.02 14.68
#